data_AF-A0A2J7VQG2-F1
#
_entry.id   AF-A0A2J7VQG2-F1
#
_cell.length_a   1.000
_cell.length_b   1.000
_cell.length_c   1.000
_cell.angle_alpha   90.00
_cell.angle_beta   90.00
_cell.angle_gamma   90.00
#
_symmetry.space_group_name_H-M   'P 1'
#
loop_
_entity.id
_entity.type
_entity.pdbx_description
1 polymer ?
#
loop_
_entity_poly.entity_id
_entity_poly.type
_entity_poly.pdbx_seq_one_letter_code
_entity_poly.pdbx_strand_id
1 'polypeptide(L)'
;MPLEDPKSAAQGLPADFAARVVAWQCSHGRSELPWQNTQDPYRVWLSEVMLQQTQVSTVLGYFARFLDVVSHHVVPLESEASDGRFV
;
A
#
# COMPACT_ATOMS: atom_id res chain seq x y z
N MET A 1 26.52 -15.23 -5.70
CA MET A 1 25.08 -15.51 -5.51
C MET A 1 24.37 -14.98 -6.75
N PRO A 2 23.93 -15.83 -7.68
CA PRO A 2 23.21 -15.34 -8.86
C PRO A 2 21.83 -14.85 -8.42
N LEU A 3 21.43 -13.67 -8.88
CA LEU A 3 20.05 -13.21 -8.80
C LEU A 3 19.23 -14.14 -9.70
N GLU A 4 18.37 -14.96 -9.11
CA GLU A 4 17.39 -15.75 -9.86
C GLU A 4 16.47 -14.78 -10.62
N ASP A 5 16.25 -15.03 -11.92
CA ASP A 5 15.34 -14.21 -12.72
C ASP A 5 13.91 -14.31 -12.16
N PRO A 6 13.25 -13.20 -11.78
CA PRO A 6 11.91 -13.24 -11.18
C PRO A 6 10.86 -13.82 -12.14
N LYS A 7 11.13 -13.78 -13.45
CA LYS A 7 10.28 -14.39 -14.48
C LYS A 7 10.33 -15.92 -14.45
N SER A 8 11.37 -16.52 -13.87
CA SER A 8 11.52 -17.98 -13.71
C SER A 8 10.51 -18.55 -12.72
N ALA A 9 10.22 -17.83 -11.64
CA ALA A 9 9.23 -18.24 -10.63
C ALA A 9 7.79 -18.33 -11.18
N ALA A 10 7.47 -17.57 -12.23
CA ALA A 10 6.14 -17.58 -12.84
C ALA A 10 5.94 -18.73 -13.87
N GLN A 11 6.98 -19.47 -14.24
CA GLN A 11 6.95 -20.45 -15.36
C GLN A 11 6.12 -21.71 -15.09
N GLY A 12 5.48 -21.84 -13.93
CA GLY A 12 4.60 -22.97 -13.58
C GLY A 12 3.16 -22.57 -13.23
N LEU A 13 2.81 -21.29 -13.31
CA LEU A 13 1.48 -20.83 -12.92
C LEU A 13 0.47 -21.07 -14.04
N PRO A 14 -0.74 -21.56 -13.73
CA PRO A 14 -1.83 -21.64 -14.70
C PRO A 14 -2.15 -20.26 -15.30
N ALA A 15 -2.51 -20.21 -16.58
CA ALA A 15 -2.82 -18.96 -17.27
C ALA A 15 -3.95 -18.15 -16.61
N ASP A 16 -4.84 -18.81 -15.87
CA ASP A 16 -5.97 -18.24 -15.14
C ASP A 16 -5.66 -17.91 -13.67
N PHE A 17 -4.41 -18.10 -13.20
CA PHE A 17 -4.03 -17.88 -11.80
C PHE A 17 -4.42 -16.49 -11.29
N ALA A 18 -4.07 -15.43 -12.03
CA ALA A 18 -4.40 -14.06 -11.65
C ALA A 18 -5.92 -13.85 -11.54
N ALA A 19 -6.70 -14.38 -12.50
CA ALA A 19 -8.15 -14.28 -12.50
C ALA A 19 -8.77 -15.00 -11.29
N ARG A 20 -8.24 -16.17 -10.91
CA ARG A 20 -8.70 -16.90 -9.71
C ARG A 20 -8.39 -16.14 -8.42
N VAL A 21 -7.20 -15.53 -8.31
CA VAL A 21 -6.83 -14.73 -7.12
C VAL A 21 -7.73 -13.51 -7.01
N VAL A 22 -8.01 -12.81 -8.12
CA VAL A 22 -8.92 -11.66 -8.12
C VAL A 22 -10.34 -12.09 -7.72
N ALA A 23 -10.89 -13.14 -8.31
CA ALA A 23 -12.22 -13.64 -7.96
C ALA A 23 -12.33 -14.06 -6.48
N TRP A 24 -11.29 -14.70 -5.95
CA TRP A 24 -11.20 -15.03 -4.53
C TRP A 24 -11.12 -13.77 -3.66
N GLN A 25 -10.29 -12.78 -4.03
CA GLN A 25 -10.17 -11.53 -3.28
C GLN A 25 -11.49 -10.74 -3.28
N CYS A 26 -12.26 -10.76 -4.37
CA CYS A 26 -13.57 -10.11 -4.41
C CYS A 26 -14.59 -10.77 -3.45
N SER A 27 -14.48 -12.08 -3.21
CA SER A 27 -15.44 -12.85 -2.40
C SER A 27 -15.02 -13.05 -0.95
N HIS A 28 -13.71 -13.11 -0.68
CA HIS A 28 -13.13 -13.45 0.62
C HIS A 28 -12.03 -12.48 1.08
N GLY A 29 -11.71 -11.48 0.26
CA GLY A 29 -10.67 -10.51 0.57
C GLY A 29 -11.08 -9.55 1.69
N ARG A 30 -10.07 -8.93 2.29
CA ARG A 30 -10.27 -7.83 3.23
C ARG A 30 -10.47 -6.56 2.42
N SER A 31 -11.66 -5.96 2.50
CA SER A 31 -12.03 -4.70 1.84
C SER A 31 -12.38 -3.57 2.83
N GLU A 32 -12.40 -3.87 4.13
CA GLU A 32 -12.87 -2.95 5.17
C GLU A 32 -11.72 -2.20 5.87
N LEU A 33 -10.47 -2.37 5.42
CA LEU A 33 -9.35 -1.70 6.07
C LEU A 33 -9.32 -0.19 5.69
N PRO A 34 -9.09 0.72 6.66
CA PRO A 34 -9.14 2.17 6.42
C PRO A 34 -8.20 2.66 5.31
N TRP A 35 -7.06 2.00 5.14
CA TRP A 35 -6.03 2.35 4.15
C TRP A 35 -6.25 1.69 2.77
N GLN A 36 -7.25 0.84 2.60
CA GLN A 36 -7.59 0.24 1.30
C GLN A 36 -8.60 1.07 0.49
N ASN A 37 -9.42 1.89 1.16
CA ASN A 37 -10.44 2.75 0.54
C ASN A 37 -10.00 4.22 0.40
N THR A 38 -8.69 4.47 0.31
CA THR A 38 -8.13 5.82 0.18
C THR A 38 -7.29 5.93 -1.08
N GLN A 39 -7.36 7.08 -1.77
CA GLN A 39 -6.48 7.40 -2.89
C GLN A 39 -5.25 8.23 -2.46
N ASP A 40 -5.18 8.61 -1.17
CA ASP A 40 -4.07 9.36 -0.60
C ASP A 40 -2.80 8.51 -0.52
N PRO A 41 -1.74 8.82 -1.30
CA PRO A 41 -0.49 8.05 -1.30
C PRO A 41 0.20 8.03 0.06
N TYR A 42 0.08 9.10 0.86
CA TYR A 42 0.67 9.17 2.19
C TYR A 42 0.01 8.15 3.14
N ARG A 43 -1.31 8.01 3.08
CA ARG A 43 -2.05 7.02 3.88
C ARG A 43 -1.70 5.58 3.50
N VAL A 44 -1.51 5.31 2.20
CA VAL A 44 -1.09 3.98 1.72
C VAL A 44 0.32 3.68 2.23
N TRP A 45 1.28 4.56 1.97
CA TRP A 45 2.67 4.40 2.43
C TRP A 45 2.76 4.22 3.95
N LEU A 46 2.04 5.05 4.72
CA LEU A 46 2.03 4.97 6.17
C LEU A 46 1.52 3.61 6.66
N SER A 47 0.44 3.10 6.04
CA SER A 47 -0.10 1.78 6.37
C SER A 47 0.91 0.66 6.13
N GLU A 48 1.67 0.73 5.03
CA GLU A 48 2.72 -0.25 4.71
C GLU A 48 3.84 -0.21 5.75
N VAL A 49 4.35 0.97 6.08
CA VAL A 49 5.41 1.15 7.08
C VAL A 49 4.97 0.60 8.45
N MET A 50 3.74 0.88 8.88
CA MET A 50 3.21 0.34 10.13
C MET A 50 3.09 -1.19 10.09
N LEU A 51 2.64 -1.76 8.97
CA LEU A 51 2.40 -3.20 8.83
C LEU A 51 3.69 -4.04 8.66
N GLN A 52 4.84 -3.43 8.41
CA GLN A 52 6.12 -4.17 8.31
C GLN A 52 6.53 -4.87 9.61
N GLN A 53 6.21 -4.30 10.78
CA GLN A 53 6.63 -4.84 12.09
C GLN A 53 5.47 -5.06 13.07
N THR A 54 4.22 -4.79 12.66
CA THR A 54 3.07 -4.87 13.57
C THR A 54 1.86 -5.59 12.96
N GLN A 55 0.95 -6.04 13.83
CA GLN A 55 -0.27 -6.73 13.42
C GLN A 55 -1.35 -5.73 13.02
N VAL A 56 -2.22 -6.12 12.08
CA VAL A 56 -3.35 -5.30 11.60
C VAL A 56 -4.23 -4.78 12.74
N SER A 57 -4.51 -5.60 13.75
CA SER A 57 -5.32 -5.22 14.93
C SER A 57 -4.69 -4.06 15.70
N THR A 58 -3.36 -4.06 15.87
CA THR A 58 -2.63 -2.95 16.48
C THR A 58 -2.72 -1.71 15.60
N VAL A 59 -2.44 -1.84 14.29
CA VAL A 59 -2.47 -0.70 13.36
C VAL A 59 -3.84 -0.03 13.31
N LEU A 60 -4.94 -0.79 13.32
CA LEU A 60 -6.30 -0.24 13.33
C LEU A 60 -6.54 0.75 14.49
N GLY A 61 -5.94 0.51 15.67
CA GLY A 61 -6.06 1.40 16.82
C GLY A 61 -5.19 2.66 16.76
N TYR A 62 -4.09 2.64 15.99
CA TYR A 62 -3.12 3.73 15.93
C TYR A 62 -3.18 4.56 14.66
N PHE A 63 -3.68 3.99 13.55
CA PHE A 63 -3.68 4.65 12.24
C PHE A 63 -4.39 6.01 12.27
N ALA A 64 -5.62 6.07 12.79
CA ALA A 64 -6.37 7.32 12.88
C ALA A 64 -5.68 8.36 13.78
N ARG A 65 -5.09 7.92 14.91
CA ARG A 65 -4.37 8.79 15.84
C ARG A 65 -3.10 9.37 15.21
N PHE A 66 -2.41 8.58 14.40
CA PHE A 66 -1.21 9.04 13.71
C PHE A 66 -1.54 10.08 12.64
N LEU A 67 -2.62 9.86 11.88
CA LEU A 67 -3.09 10.85 10.91
C LEU A 67 -3.46 12.18 11.56
N ASP A 68 -4.13 12.15 12.71
CA ASP A 68 -4.49 13.38 13.44
C ASP A 68 -3.25 14.17 13.88
N VAL A 69 -2.25 13.49 14.43
CA VAL A 69 -1.02 14.14 14.94
C VAL A 69 -0.12 14.62 13.81
N VAL A 70 0.07 13.80 12.77
CA VAL A 70 1.10 14.06 11.74
C VAL A 70 0.55 14.86 10.56
N SER A 71 -0.73 14.74 10.22
CA SER A 71 -1.31 15.51 9.11
C SER A 71 -1.26 17.02 9.33
N HIS A 72 -1.16 17.50 10.58
CA HIS A 72 -1.01 18.93 10.88
C HIS A 72 0.39 19.47 10.48
N HIS A 73 1.36 18.58 10.26
CA HIS A 73 2.75 18.93 9.97
C HIS A 73 3.23 18.48 8.58
N VAL A 74 2.40 17.77 7.81
CA VAL A 74 2.74 17.34 6.44
C VAL A 74 2.35 18.43 5.44
N VAL A 75 3.35 18.98 4.76
CA VAL A 75 3.15 19.91 3.64
C VAL A 75 2.62 19.12 2.43
N PRO A 76 1.54 19.55 1.76
CA PRO A 76 1.06 18.90 0.54
C PRO A 76 2.14 18.92 -0.56
N LEU A 77 2.50 17.75 -1.07
CA LEU A 77 3.52 17.56 -2.13
C LEU A 77 3.18 18.26 -3.45
N GLU A 78 1.92 18.69 -3.61
CA GLU A 78 1.46 19.41 -4.80
C GLU A 78 1.91 20.88 -4.83
N SER A 79 2.46 21.40 -3.72
CA SER A 79 2.90 22.80 -3.61
C SER A 79 4.23 23.09 -4.32
N GLU A 80 5.01 22.07 -4.69
CA GLU A 80 6.35 22.27 -5.30
C GLU A 80 6.35 22.14 -6.83
N ALA A 81 5.25 21.67 -7.45
CA ALA A 81 5.18 21.46 -8.89
C ALA A 81 5.05 22.76 -9.71
N SER A 82 4.92 23.93 -9.07
CA SER A 82 4.85 25.23 -9.74
C SER A 82 6.18 25.99 -9.80
N ASP A 83 7.23 25.52 -9.11
CA ASP A 83 8.57 26.13 -9.16
C ASP A 83 9.46 25.21 -10.00
N GLY A 84 9.71 25.60 -11.26
CA GLY A 84 10.33 24.76 -12.30
C GLY A 84 11.80 24.42 -12.08
N ARG A 85 12.14 23.78 -10.96
CA ARG A 85 13.52 23.45 -10.56
C ARG A 85 13.84 21.97 -10.65
N PHE A 86 13.22 21.26 -11.59
CA PHE A 86 13.59 19.89 -11.93
C PHE A 86 13.59 19.71 -13.45
N VAL A 87 14.48 20.43 -14.14
CA VAL A 87 15.11 20.02 -15.42
C VAL A 87 16.60 20.31 -15.36
#